data_AF-A0A7W3WLR4-F1
#
_entry.id   AF-A0A7W3WLR4-F1
#
_cell.length_a   1.000
_cell.length_b   1.000
_cell.length_c   1.000
_cell.angle_alpha   90.00
_cell.angle_beta   90.00
_cell.angle_gamma   90.00
#
_symmetry.space_group_name_H-M   'P 1'
#
loop_
_entity.id
_entity.type
_entity.pdbx_description
1 polymer ?
#
loop_
_entity_poly.entity_id
_entity_poly.type
_entity_poly.pdbx_seq_one_letter_code
_entity_poly.pdbx_strand_id
1 'polypeptide(L)'
;MAVSGRARALYQRIADELRAQITDGTLSPGDRLPTEAEIAAKWETTRSTAVQGLKVLVNEGLIISDRPRGYFVRSRRPMVYRPQGEFRKRPLSPEMDQFLTQMTEEGREASQHIEVKVEAPSRQVRERLQLQEGELVVVRRRVRFIDGVPYNTNDSHFPLALVQNSEIMNPDDIARGANVVMAELGYEQVRALDEIHVRMPTPEEADRLQLGPGTPVAVHLCTGFTHDGKPVRAVVNVLPGDRHVITYERSREQLGIQPTIRQAGEQDLRTVVALWEHAASWLRDRGIDQWQYPPHEDRIRANISAGECWIADVDQVPVATLTVDEHADPDFWSEAEAAESALYVHRMVVRRDVAGMDLGSAMLDWASRRAADQGKTWLRLDAWRSNDGLQAYYSRRGFTHVRTVEAEGRSSGALFQRPAGQVRGLGPELRSSTDQPKV
;
A
#
# COMPACT_ATOMS: atom_id res chain seq x y z
N MET A 1 41.58 -11.71 -3.29
CA MET A 1 42.10 -12.75 -4.21
C MET A 1 41.70 -12.37 -5.62
N ALA A 2 42.67 -12.05 -6.48
CA ALA A 2 42.41 -11.72 -7.88
C ALA A 2 42.13 -13.01 -8.66
N VAL A 3 40.94 -13.11 -9.26
CA VAL A 3 40.62 -14.21 -10.18
C VAL A 3 41.37 -13.95 -11.48
N SER A 4 42.32 -14.85 -11.77
CA SER A 4 43.08 -14.90 -13.02
C SER A 4 42.12 -14.92 -14.22
N GLY A 5 42.17 -13.84 -15.02
CA GLY A 5 41.32 -13.66 -16.20
C GLY A 5 41.79 -14.53 -17.36
N ARG A 6 41.19 -15.72 -17.52
CA ARG A 6 41.15 -16.38 -18.83
C ARG A 6 40.38 -15.45 -19.78
N ALA A 7 40.98 -15.13 -20.93
CA ALA A 7 40.28 -14.38 -21.97
C ALA A 7 38.93 -15.08 -22.28
N ARG A 8 37.81 -14.34 -22.19
CA ARG A 8 36.47 -14.87 -22.48
C ARG A 8 36.43 -15.48 -23.87
N ALA A 9 35.71 -16.59 -24.01
CA ALA A 9 35.59 -17.28 -25.29
C ALA A 9 34.95 -16.37 -26.35
N LEU A 10 35.27 -16.56 -27.63
CA LEU A 10 34.86 -15.65 -28.70
C LEU A 10 33.33 -15.50 -28.81
N TYR A 11 32.57 -16.59 -28.67
CA TYR A 11 31.11 -16.53 -28.67
C TYR A 11 30.55 -15.71 -27.50
N GLN A 12 31.23 -15.67 -26.34
CA GLN A 12 30.82 -14.86 -25.19
C GLN A 12 31.07 -13.38 -25.48
N ARG A 13 32.19 -13.04 -26.12
CA ARG A 13 32.48 -11.66 -26.53
C ARG A 13 31.48 -11.14 -27.58
N ILE A 14 31.06 -12.00 -28.52
CA ILE A 14 29.97 -11.68 -29.46
C ILE A 14 28.68 -11.38 -28.71
N ALA A 15 28.31 -12.22 -27.74
CA ALA A 15 27.12 -11.99 -26.92
C ALA A 15 27.24 -10.72 -26.08
N ASP A 16 28.40 -10.45 -25.48
CA ASP A 16 28.66 -9.26 -24.68
C ASP A 16 28.49 -7.96 -25.47
N GLU A 17 29.02 -7.90 -26.68
CA GLU A 17 28.89 -6.75 -27.58
C GLU A 17 27.44 -6.50 -27.99
N LEU A 18 26.73 -7.54 -28.45
CA LEU A 18 25.34 -7.41 -28.86
C LEU A 18 24.43 -7.08 -27.66
N ARG A 19 24.73 -7.61 -26.47
CA ARG A 19 24.03 -7.25 -25.23
C ARG A 19 24.22 -5.78 -24.89
N ALA A 20 25.44 -5.26 -25.04
CA ALA A 20 25.73 -3.84 -24.82
C ALA A 20 24.88 -2.98 -25.77
N GLN A 21 24.85 -3.31 -27.06
CA GLN A 21 24.04 -2.59 -28.06
C GLN A 21 22.53 -2.64 -27.77
N ILE A 22 22.01 -3.74 -27.20
CA ILE A 22 20.61 -3.82 -26.78
C ILE A 22 20.36 -2.96 -25.53
N THR A 23 21.32 -2.94 -24.60
CA THR A 23 21.19 -2.25 -23.31
C THR A 23 21.33 -0.73 -23.46
N ASP A 24 22.23 -0.27 -24.33
CA ASP A 24 22.44 1.15 -24.62
C ASP A 24 21.45 1.73 -25.65
N GLY A 25 20.64 0.87 -26.29
CA GLY A 25 19.60 1.26 -27.24
C GLY A 25 20.06 1.36 -28.70
N THR A 26 21.32 1.05 -29.01
CA THR A 26 21.82 0.94 -30.40
C THR A 26 21.00 -0.06 -31.23
N LEU A 27 20.57 -1.16 -30.61
CA LEU A 27 19.58 -2.08 -31.14
C LEU A 27 18.30 -1.96 -30.31
N SER A 28 17.26 -1.38 -30.91
CA SER A 28 15.97 -1.13 -30.27
C SER A 28 15.08 -2.38 -30.25
N PRO A 29 14.11 -2.47 -29.33
CA PRO A 29 13.16 -3.59 -29.29
C PRO A 29 12.41 -3.76 -30.62
N GLY A 30 12.48 -4.94 -31.21
CA GLY A 30 11.94 -5.25 -32.55
C GLY A 30 12.96 -5.19 -33.69
N ASP A 31 14.14 -4.61 -33.47
CA ASP A 31 15.17 -4.52 -34.51
C ASP A 31 15.72 -5.89 -34.89
N ARG A 32 16.07 -6.04 -36.17
CA ARG A 32 16.71 -7.23 -36.68
C ARG A 32 18.20 -7.20 -36.34
N LEU A 33 18.71 -8.28 -35.75
CA LEU A 33 20.15 -8.45 -35.53
C LEU A 33 20.87 -8.77 -36.86
N PRO A 34 22.18 -8.49 -36.95
CA PRO A 34 23.00 -8.99 -38.03
C PRO A 34 22.86 -10.52 -38.20
N THR A 35 22.90 -10.98 -39.44
CA THR A 35 22.79 -12.40 -39.78
C THR A 35 23.98 -13.19 -39.22
N GLU A 36 23.80 -14.50 -39.08
CA GLU A 36 24.85 -15.41 -38.61
C GLU A 36 26.13 -15.31 -39.47
N ALA A 37 26.00 -15.03 -40.77
CA ALA A 37 27.12 -14.85 -41.69
C ALA A 37 27.83 -13.50 -41.50
N GLU A 38 27.09 -12.41 -41.30
CA GLU A 38 27.65 -11.08 -41.04
C GLU A 38 28.39 -11.04 -39.71
N ILE A 39 27.85 -11.70 -38.67
CA ILE A 39 28.53 -11.83 -37.37
C ILE A 39 29.81 -12.64 -37.52
N ALA A 40 29.76 -13.76 -38.24
CA ALA A 40 30.94 -14.59 -38.48
C ALA A 40 32.04 -13.82 -39.22
N ALA A 41 31.67 -13.04 -40.25
CA ALA A 41 32.60 -12.19 -40.98
C ALA A 41 33.20 -11.07 -40.10
N LYS A 42 32.37 -10.33 -39.36
CA LYS A 42 32.82 -9.23 -38.48
C LYS A 42 33.83 -9.68 -37.41
N TRP A 43 33.63 -10.88 -36.87
CA TRP A 43 34.45 -11.43 -35.79
C TRP A 43 35.52 -12.42 -36.26
N GLU A 44 35.73 -12.52 -37.57
CA GLU A 44 36.68 -13.46 -38.20
C GLU A 44 36.55 -14.87 -37.63
N THR A 45 35.32 -15.38 -37.56
CA THR A 45 34.99 -16.65 -36.93
C THR A 45 34.09 -17.53 -37.78
N THR A 46 33.78 -18.71 -37.26
CA THR A 46 32.86 -19.64 -37.91
C THR A 46 31.41 -19.26 -37.65
N ARG A 47 30.52 -19.65 -38.57
CA ARG A 47 29.07 -19.51 -38.39
C ARG A 47 28.58 -20.20 -37.12
N SER A 48 29.17 -21.35 -36.74
CA SER A 48 28.79 -22.05 -35.51
C SER A 48 29.15 -21.25 -34.25
N THR A 49 30.29 -20.55 -34.23
CA THR A 49 30.64 -19.63 -33.13
C THR A 49 29.67 -18.46 -33.03
N ALA A 50 29.28 -17.86 -34.16
CA ALA A 50 28.29 -16.79 -34.20
C ALA A 50 26.92 -17.25 -33.69
N VAL A 51 26.45 -18.42 -34.14
CA VAL A 51 25.23 -19.08 -33.65
C VAL A 51 25.31 -19.34 -32.15
N GLN A 52 26.46 -19.76 -31.64
CA GLN A 52 26.65 -19.98 -30.20
C GLN A 52 26.52 -18.67 -29.39
N GLY A 53 27.04 -17.55 -29.89
CA GLY A 53 26.86 -16.24 -29.26
C GLY A 53 25.40 -15.79 -29.26
N LEU A 54 24.70 -15.95 -30.38
CA LEU A 54 23.26 -15.65 -30.47
C LEU A 54 22.42 -16.54 -29.54
N LYS A 55 22.76 -17.83 -29.41
CA LYS A 55 22.10 -18.76 -28.47
C LYS A 55 22.21 -18.30 -27.01
N VAL A 56 23.34 -17.69 -26.62
CA VAL A 56 23.48 -17.10 -25.28
C VAL A 56 22.42 -16.01 -25.08
N LEU A 57 22.28 -15.07 -26.01
CA LEU A 57 21.29 -13.99 -25.93
C LEU A 57 19.84 -14.48 -25.98
N VAL A 58 19.57 -15.54 -26.74
CA VAL A 58 18.26 -16.22 -26.76
C VAL A 58 17.96 -16.81 -25.38
N ASN A 59 18.94 -17.49 -24.77
CA ASN A 59 18.79 -18.09 -23.44
C ASN A 59 18.70 -17.04 -22.32
N GLU A 60 19.27 -15.85 -22.52
CA GLU A 60 19.11 -14.70 -21.64
C GLU A 60 17.78 -13.95 -21.85
N GLY A 61 17.01 -14.32 -22.88
CA GLY A 61 15.73 -13.69 -23.19
C GLY A 61 15.83 -12.30 -23.84
N LEU A 62 17.01 -11.88 -24.28
CA LEU A 62 17.23 -10.55 -24.90
C LEU A 62 16.77 -10.49 -26.35
N ILE A 63 16.86 -11.61 -27.06
CA ILE A 63 16.46 -11.74 -28.46
C ILE A 63 15.53 -12.93 -28.65
N ILE A 64 14.80 -12.92 -29.76
CA ILE A 64 13.95 -14.02 -30.22
C ILE A 64 14.47 -14.53 -31.57
N SER A 65 14.27 -15.82 -31.84
CA SER A 65 14.53 -16.43 -33.15
C SER A 65 13.21 -16.60 -33.91
N ASP A 66 13.08 -15.89 -35.03
CA ASP A 66 11.94 -16.01 -35.94
C ASP A 66 12.46 -16.57 -37.26
N ARG A 67 12.56 -17.89 -37.37
CA ARG A 67 13.09 -18.53 -38.59
C ARG A 67 11.98 -18.61 -39.65
N PRO A 68 12.26 -18.24 -40.92
CA PRO A 68 13.58 -17.98 -41.52
C PRO A 68 14.05 -16.52 -41.47
N ARG A 69 13.27 -15.61 -40.88
CA ARG A 69 13.50 -14.16 -40.91
C ARG A 69 14.75 -13.70 -40.15
N GLY A 70 15.20 -14.45 -39.15
CA GLY A 70 16.46 -14.22 -38.44
C GLY A 70 16.30 -14.11 -36.93
N TYR A 71 17.09 -13.23 -36.32
CA TYR A 71 17.00 -12.92 -34.89
C TYR A 71 16.58 -11.46 -34.72
N PHE A 72 15.73 -11.20 -33.74
CA PHE A 72 15.20 -9.88 -33.45
C PHE A 72 15.37 -9.55 -31.97
N VAL A 73 15.65 -8.29 -31.65
CA VAL A 73 15.61 -7.82 -30.26
C VAL A 73 14.19 -8.02 -29.75
N ARG A 74 14.05 -8.62 -28.57
CA ARG A 74 12.72 -8.91 -28.02
C ARG A 74 11.95 -7.60 -27.79
N SER A 75 10.86 -7.39 -28.55
CA SER A 75 9.96 -6.26 -28.35
C SER A 75 9.02 -6.49 -27.18
N ARG A 76 8.95 -5.52 -26.26
CA ARG A 76 8.14 -5.58 -25.05
C ARG A 76 7.05 -4.52 -25.13
N ARG A 77 5.81 -4.93 -25.41
CA ARG A 77 4.62 -4.14 -25.07
C ARG A 77 3.96 -4.81 -23.86
N PRO A 78 4.50 -4.61 -22.65
CA PRO A 78 4.02 -5.31 -21.48
C PRO A 78 2.63 -4.81 -21.11
N MET A 79 1.77 -5.73 -20.68
CA MET A 79 0.52 -5.40 -20.02
C MET A 79 0.81 -4.98 -18.57
N VAL A 80 0.12 -3.95 -18.11
CA VAL A 80 0.14 -3.58 -16.69
C VAL A 80 -0.87 -4.45 -15.93
N TYR A 81 -0.35 -5.32 -15.05
CA TYR A 81 -1.14 -6.19 -14.18
C TYR A 81 -1.31 -5.56 -12.80
N ARG A 82 -2.54 -5.54 -12.28
CA ARG A 82 -2.91 -4.94 -11.00
C ARG A 82 -3.75 -5.91 -10.16
N PRO A 83 -3.14 -6.70 -9.26
CA PRO A 83 -3.87 -7.61 -8.36
C PRO A 83 -5.00 -6.92 -7.59
N GLN A 84 -4.73 -5.73 -7.04
CA GLN A 84 -5.68 -4.89 -6.30
C GLN A 84 -6.87 -4.38 -7.14
N GLY A 85 -6.82 -4.54 -8.47
CA GLY A 85 -7.90 -4.14 -9.36
C GLY A 85 -9.18 -4.97 -9.18
N GLU A 86 -9.10 -6.13 -8.54
CA GLU A 86 -10.25 -7.01 -8.30
C GLU A 86 -11.31 -6.41 -7.36
N PHE A 87 -10.90 -5.61 -6.37
CA PHE A 87 -11.83 -4.92 -5.46
C PHE A 87 -12.23 -3.52 -5.92
N ARG A 88 -11.64 -3.01 -7.02
CA ARG A 88 -12.00 -1.68 -7.52
C ARG A 88 -13.39 -1.75 -8.16
N LYS A 89 -14.31 -0.90 -7.68
CA LYS A 89 -15.61 -0.64 -8.31
C LYS A 89 -15.41 0.09 -9.65
N ARG A 90 -14.94 -0.60 -10.68
CA ARG A 90 -15.12 -0.14 -12.06
C ARG A 90 -16.51 -0.59 -12.52
N PRO A 91 -17.23 0.20 -13.35
CA PRO A 91 -18.42 -0.30 -14.02
C PRO A 91 -18.00 -1.52 -14.84
N LEU A 92 -18.48 -2.71 -14.47
CA LEU A 92 -18.36 -3.88 -15.33
C LEU A 92 -19.18 -3.57 -16.59
N SER A 93 -18.57 -3.71 -17.76
CA SER A 93 -19.36 -3.72 -18.99
C SER A 93 -20.31 -4.92 -18.92
N PRO A 94 -21.61 -4.77 -19.26
CA PRO A 94 -22.54 -5.90 -19.29
C PRO A 94 -22.10 -7.03 -20.23
N GLU A 95 -21.20 -6.73 -21.17
CA GLU A 95 -20.86 -7.60 -22.30
C GLU A 95 -19.45 -8.21 -22.20
N MET A 96 -18.53 -7.65 -21.40
CA MET A 96 -17.11 -8.01 -21.42
C MET A 96 -16.47 -8.01 -20.02
N ASP A 97 -15.61 -8.99 -19.74
CA ASP A 97 -14.85 -9.04 -18.50
C ASP A 97 -13.87 -7.85 -18.34
N GLN A 98 -13.31 -7.69 -17.12
CA GLN A 98 -12.41 -6.59 -16.79
C GLN A 98 -11.14 -6.55 -17.67
N PHE A 99 -10.64 -7.71 -18.10
CA PHE A 99 -9.44 -7.80 -18.93
C PHE A 99 -9.72 -7.37 -20.36
N LEU A 100 -10.79 -7.88 -20.97
CA LEU A 100 -11.18 -7.50 -22.33
C LEU A 100 -11.45 -5.99 -22.40
N THR A 101 -12.16 -5.44 -21.40
CA THR A 101 -12.43 -4.01 -21.30
C THR A 101 -11.13 -3.19 -21.23
N GLN A 102 -10.18 -3.57 -20.35
CA GLN A 102 -8.90 -2.87 -20.21
C GLN A 102 -8.11 -2.86 -21.53
N MET A 103 -8.06 -4.00 -22.23
CA MET A 103 -7.28 -4.10 -23.46
C MET A 103 -7.91 -3.30 -24.61
N THR A 104 -9.24 -3.28 -24.70
CA THR A 104 -9.96 -2.43 -25.65
C THR A 104 -9.73 -0.94 -25.37
N GLU A 105 -9.75 -0.51 -24.10
CA GLU A 105 -9.38 0.87 -23.70
C GLU A 105 -7.94 1.23 -24.13
N GLU A 106 -7.02 0.26 -24.09
CA GLU A 106 -5.63 0.40 -24.53
C GLU A 106 -5.44 0.27 -26.06
N GLY A 107 -6.52 0.08 -26.82
CA GLY A 107 -6.50 -0.05 -28.28
C GLY A 107 -5.86 -1.35 -28.77
N ARG A 108 -5.99 -2.45 -28.00
CA ARG A 108 -5.44 -3.76 -28.30
C ARG A 108 -6.54 -4.80 -28.51
N GLU A 109 -6.31 -5.76 -29.40
CA GLU A 109 -7.26 -6.84 -29.64
C GLU A 109 -7.06 -7.93 -28.58
N ALA A 110 -8.08 -8.20 -27.76
CA ALA A 110 -8.00 -9.21 -26.71
C ALA A 110 -9.05 -10.30 -26.90
N SER A 111 -8.66 -11.53 -26.57
CA SER A 111 -9.55 -12.70 -26.58
C SER A 111 -9.15 -13.67 -25.47
N GLN A 112 -10.01 -14.66 -25.22
CA GLN A 112 -9.74 -15.69 -24.21
C GLN A 112 -10.26 -17.05 -24.65
N HIS A 113 -9.56 -18.09 -24.21
CA HIS A 113 -10.04 -19.48 -24.28
C HIS A 113 -10.28 -19.99 -22.87
N ILE A 114 -11.45 -20.60 -22.64
CA ILE A 114 -11.90 -21.07 -21.32
C ILE A 114 -12.20 -22.56 -21.39
N GLU A 115 -11.66 -23.32 -20.44
CA GLU A 115 -12.01 -24.72 -20.20
C GLU A 115 -12.47 -24.88 -18.75
N VAL A 116 -13.51 -25.69 -18.52
CA VAL A 116 -14.02 -25.98 -17.17
C VAL A 116 -13.94 -27.47 -16.90
N LYS A 117 -13.36 -27.84 -15.76
CA LYS A 117 -13.21 -29.23 -15.32
C LYS A 117 -13.50 -29.37 -13.82
N VAL A 118 -14.00 -30.53 -13.44
CA VAL A 118 -14.05 -30.98 -12.04
C VAL A 118 -12.89 -31.94 -11.81
N GLU A 119 -12.04 -31.66 -10.83
CA GLU A 119 -10.85 -32.47 -10.59
C GLU A 119 -10.38 -32.39 -9.13
N ALA A 120 -9.45 -33.28 -8.78
CA ALA A 120 -8.76 -33.18 -7.51
C ALA A 120 -7.80 -31.98 -7.53
N PRO A 121 -7.84 -31.07 -6.53
CA PRO A 121 -6.95 -29.92 -6.51
C PRO A 121 -5.50 -30.34 -6.30
N SER A 122 -4.58 -29.55 -6.84
CA SER A 122 -3.16 -29.62 -6.49
C SER A 122 -2.97 -29.40 -4.98
N ARG A 123 -1.82 -29.84 -4.43
CA ARG A 123 -1.51 -29.65 -3.01
C ARG A 123 -1.64 -28.19 -2.58
N GLN A 124 -1.09 -27.27 -3.38
CA GLN A 124 -1.13 -25.83 -3.10
C GLN A 124 -2.57 -25.31 -3.06
N VAL A 125 -3.41 -25.67 -4.05
CA VAL A 125 -4.82 -25.24 -4.09
C VAL A 125 -5.62 -25.84 -2.94
N ARG A 126 -5.38 -27.12 -2.59
CA ARG A 126 -6.01 -27.80 -1.44
C ARG A 126 -5.71 -27.07 -0.14
N GLU A 127 -4.44 -26.74 0.11
CA GLU A 127 -4.00 -26.01 1.30
C GLU A 127 -4.64 -24.62 1.36
N ARG A 128 -4.73 -23.88 0.24
CA ARG A 128 -5.36 -22.54 0.20
C ARG A 128 -6.85 -22.55 0.46
N LEU A 129 -7.54 -23.51 -0.13
CA LEU A 129 -8.98 -23.67 0.03
C LEU A 129 -9.34 -24.43 1.32
N GLN A 130 -8.35 -24.83 2.12
CA GLN A 130 -8.53 -25.59 3.38
C GLN A 130 -9.40 -26.84 3.18
N LEU A 131 -9.22 -27.51 2.05
CA LEU A 131 -10.01 -28.66 1.66
C LEU A 131 -9.50 -29.94 2.32
N GLN A 132 -10.42 -30.77 2.78
CA GLN A 132 -10.16 -32.11 3.29
C GLN A 132 -9.73 -33.05 2.16
N GLU A 133 -9.17 -34.20 2.53
CA GLU A 133 -8.84 -35.24 1.56
C GLU A 133 -10.11 -35.73 0.82
N GLY A 134 -9.97 -35.97 -0.49
CA GLY A 134 -11.08 -36.39 -1.35
C GLY A 134 -11.98 -35.26 -1.87
N GLU A 135 -11.96 -34.06 -1.26
CA GLU A 135 -12.73 -32.92 -1.79
C GLU A 135 -12.19 -32.46 -3.15
N LEU A 136 -13.13 -32.12 -4.04
CA LEU A 136 -12.89 -31.73 -5.43
C LEU A 136 -13.08 -30.23 -5.64
N VAL A 137 -12.45 -29.71 -6.69
CA VAL A 137 -12.64 -28.34 -7.14
C VAL A 137 -13.20 -28.32 -8.56
N VAL A 138 -13.95 -27.27 -8.85
CA VAL A 138 -14.18 -26.81 -10.22
C VAL A 138 -13.05 -25.88 -10.57
N VAL A 139 -12.36 -26.16 -11.66
CA VAL A 139 -11.31 -25.29 -12.21
C VAL A 139 -11.77 -24.73 -13.55
N ARG A 140 -11.81 -23.40 -13.63
CA ARG A 140 -11.97 -22.66 -14.89
C ARG A 140 -10.58 -22.23 -15.37
N ARG A 141 -10.00 -22.98 -16.29
CA ARG A 141 -8.69 -22.70 -16.89
C ARG A 141 -8.84 -21.69 -18.01
N ARG A 142 -8.01 -20.65 -18.02
CA ARG A 142 -8.08 -19.61 -19.04
C ARG A 142 -6.72 -19.29 -19.61
N VAL A 143 -6.67 -19.08 -20.92
CA VAL A 143 -5.54 -18.45 -21.60
C VAL A 143 -6.04 -17.14 -22.19
N ARG A 144 -5.39 -16.04 -21.82
CA ARG A 144 -5.72 -14.70 -22.30
C ARG A 144 -4.77 -14.31 -23.41
N PHE A 145 -5.33 -13.86 -24.52
CA PHE A 145 -4.58 -13.45 -25.70
C PHE A 145 -4.66 -11.94 -25.86
N ILE A 146 -3.56 -11.34 -26.31
CA ILE A 146 -3.56 -9.96 -26.80
C ILE A 146 -2.78 -9.91 -28.10
N ASP A 147 -3.41 -9.36 -29.13
CA ASP A 147 -2.90 -9.30 -30.50
C ASP A 147 -2.48 -10.71 -31.01
N GLY A 148 -3.28 -11.73 -30.66
CA GLY A 148 -3.04 -13.14 -30.99
C GLY A 148 -1.98 -13.86 -30.15
N VAL A 149 -1.29 -13.17 -29.25
CA VAL A 149 -0.23 -13.75 -28.40
C VAL A 149 -0.79 -14.17 -27.04
N PRO A 150 -0.51 -15.38 -26.52
CA PRO A 150 -0.99 -15.80 -25.20
C PRO A 150 -0.26 -15.06 -24.08
N TYR A 151 -0.85 -14.01 -23.54
CA TYR A 151 -0.20 -13.17 -22.53
C TYR A 151 -0.08 -13.89 -21.19
N ASN A 152 -1.18 -14.40 -20.63
CA ASN A 152 -1.16 -15.05 -19.33
C ASN A 152 -2.18 -16.18 -19.22
N THR A 153 -1.96 -17.06 -18.24
CA THR A 153 -3.02 -17.98 -17.79
C THR A 153 -3.74 -17.39 -16.59
N ASN A 154 -5.00 -17.79 -16.40
CA ASN A 154 -5.81 -17.45 -15.23
C ASN A 154 -6.68 -18.66 -14.88
N ASP A 155 -6.18 -19.50 -13.99
CA ASP A 155 -6.84 -20.74 -13.60
C ASP A 155 -7.54 -20.50 -12.25
N SER A 156 -8.88 -20.46 -12.27
CA SER A 156 -9.71 -20.14 -11.11
C SER A 156 -10.32 -21.42 -10.52
N HIS A 157 -10.03 -21.70 -9.25
CA HIS A 157 -10.44 -22.91 -8.54
C HIS A 157 -11.49 -22.56 -7.48
N PHE A 158 -12.57 -23.32 -7.45
CA PHE A 158 -13.68 -23.18 -6.50
C PHE A 158 -13.97 -24.55 -5.88
N PRO A 159 -14.21 -24.66 -4.56
CA PRO A 159 -14.67 -25.91 -3.97
C PRO A 159 -15.98 -26.36 -4.63
N LEU A 160 -16.04 -27.58 -5.15
CA LEU A 160 -17.17 -28.08 -5.95
C LEU A 160 -18.51 -27.93 -5.21
N ALA A 161 -18.50 -28.24 -3.91
CA ALA A 161 -19.68 -28.18 -3.05
C ALA A 161 -20.35 -26.78 -3.01
N LEU A 162 -19.59 -25.71 -3.29
CA LEU A 162 -20.12 -24.34 -3.26
C LEU A 162 -20.74 -23.91 -4.60
N VAL A 163 -20.33 -24.52 -5.72
CA VAL A 163 -20.59 -23.97 -7.06
C VAL A 163 -21.27 -24.93 -8.04
N GLN A 164 -21.54 -26.18 -7.64
CA GLN A 164 -22.06 -27.26 -8.50
C GLN A 164 -23.32 -26.92 -9.33
N ASN A 165 -24.13 -25.94 -8.91
CA ASN A 165 -25.36 -25.52 -9.57
C ASN A 165 -25.33 -24.05 -10.00
N SER A 166 -24.16 -23.55 -10.43
CA SER A 166 -23.97 -22.15 -10.80
C SER A 166 -23.36 -22.00 -12.19
N GLU A 167 -23.38 -20.79 -12.73
CA GLU A 167 -22.74 -20.46 -14.00
C GLU A 167 -21.22 -20.71 -14.04
N ILE A 168 -20.56 -20.88 -12.88
CA ILE A 168 -19.14 -21.26 -12.78
C ILE A 168 -18.88 -22.62 -13.44
N MET A 169 -19.89 -23.49 -13.51
CA MET A 169 -19.80 -24.79 -14.20
C MET A 169 -19.81 -24.68 -15.72
N ASN A 170 -20.18 -23.52 -16.28
CA ASN A 170 -20.26 -23.30 -17.72
C ASN A 170 -18.91 -22.77 -18.27
N PRO A 171 -18.38 -23.31 -19.38
CA PRO A 171 -17.21 -22.77 -20.08
C PRO A 171 -17.42 -21.39 -20.74
N ASP A 172 -18.65 -20.90 -20.85
CA ASP A 172 -18.91 -19.54 -21.34
C ASP A 172 -18.25 -18.45 -20.47
N ASP A 173 -17.98 -17.29 -21.06
CA ASP A 173 -17.46 -16.15 -20.30
C ASP A 173 -18.51 -15.66 -19.29
N ILE A 174 -18.01 -15.23 -18.13
CA ILE A 174 -18.84 -14.66 -17.06
C ILE A 174 -18.59 -13.17 -17.04
N ALA A 175 -19.30 -12.41 -17.89
CA ALA A 175 -19.09 -10.97 -18.08
C ALA A 175 -19.19 -10.18 -16.77
N ARG A 176 -20.16 -10.52 -15.91
CA ARG A 176 -20.35 -9.95 -14.57
C ARG A 176 -19.29 -10.34 -13.54
N GLY A 177 -18.40 -11.27 -13.89
CA GLY A 177 -17.34 -11.79 -13.03
C GLY A 177 -17.79 -12.84 -12.02
N ALA A 178 -16.94 -13.85 -11.81
CA ALA A 178 -17.22 -14.97 -10.89
C ALA A 178 -17.46 -14.53 -9.43
N ASN A 179 -16.92 -13.38 -9.01
CA ASN A 179 -17.12 -12.89 -7.64
C ASN A 179 -18.56 -12.48 -7.35
N VAL A 180 -19.29 -11.96 -8.36
CA VAL A 180 -20.71 -11.63 -8.23
C VAL A 180 -21.53 -12.91 -8.05
N VAL A 181 -21.22 -13.95 -8.81
CA VAL A 181 -21.84 -15.29 -8.68
C VAL A 181 -21.64 -15.82 -7.26
N MET A 182 -20.40 -15.76 -6.75
CA MET A 182 -20.11 -16.24 -5.40
C MET A 182 -20.91 -15.46 -4.36
N ALA A 183 -21.05 -14.13 -4.50
CA ALA A 183 -21.86 -13.32 -3.60
C ALA A 183 -23.34 -13.73 -3.61
N GLU A 184 -23.92 -13.97 -4.79
CA GLU A 184 -25.32 -14.44 -4.93
C GLU A 184 -25.55 -15.84 -4.34
N LEU A 185 -24.52 -16.69 -4.36
CA LEU A 185 -24.53 -18.00 -3.68
C LEU A 185 -24.35 -17.90 -2.15
N GLY A 186 -24.22 -16.68 -1.60
CA GLY A 186 -24.00 -16.43 -0.17
C GLY A 186 -22.53 -16.44 0.27
N TYR A 187 -21.60 -16.39 -0.67
CA TYR A 187 -20.15 -16.47 -0.45
C TYR A 187 -19.43 -15.19 -0.93
N GLU A 188 -19.93 -14.03 -0.50
CA GLU A 188 -19.33 -12.73 -0.83
C GLU A 188 -17.87 -12.66 -0.36
N GLN A 189 -16.96 -12.38 -1.28
CA GLN A 189 -15.53 -12.24 -0.98
C GLN A 189 -15.22 -10.80 -0.54
N VAL A 190 -14.75 -10.64 0.69
CA VAL A 190 -14.43 -9.32 1.27
C VAL A 190 -12.95 -9.13 1.60
N ARG A 191 -12.18 -10.21 1.53
CA ARG A 191 -10.73 -10.17 1.72
C ARG A 191 -10.08 -11.09 0.71
N ALA A 192 -8.94 -10.67 0.18
CA ALA A 192 -8.06 -11.54 -0.59
C ALA A 192 -6.66 -11.57 0.02
N LEU A 193 -5.94 -12.67 -0.21
CA LEU A 193 -4.51 -12.78 0.05
C LEU A 193 -3.82 -13.05 -1.29
N ASP A 194 -3.00 -12.10 -1.72
CA ASP A 194 -2.19 -12.18 -2.93
C ASP A 194 -0.76 -12.64 -2.58
N GLU A 195 -0.30 -13.70 -3.23
CA GLU A 195 1.06 -14.19 -3.12
C GLU A 195 1.72 -14.33 -4.49
N ILE A 196 2.88 -13.69 -4.65
CA ILE A 196 3.62 -13.69 -5.91
C ILE A 196 4.96 -14.39 -5.71
N HIS A 197 5.18 -15.45 -6.48
CA HIS A 197 6.43 -16.20 -6.51
C HIS A 197 7.01 -16.18 -7.92
N VAL A 198 8.30 -15.90 -8.07
CA VAL A 198 8.98 -15.87 -9.37
C VAL A 198 9.80 -17.14 -9.57
N ARG A 199 9.65 -17.78 -10.72
CA ARG A 199 10.36 -19.02 -11.08
C ARG A 199 10.44 -19.22 -12.59
N MET A 200 11.13 -20.27 -13.04
CA MET A 200 11.02 -20.74 -14.42
C MET A 200 9.64 -21.40 -14.66
N PRO A 201 9.08 -21.31 -15.89
CA PRO A 201 7.84 -21.98 -16.24
C PRO A 201 8.01 -23.51 -16.19
N THR A 202 6.91 -24.20 -15.89
CA THR A 202 6.80 -25.65 -16.13
C THR A 202 6.66 -25.93 -17.64
N PRO A 203 6.88 -27.17 -18.12
CA PRO A 203 6.65 -27.51 -19.52
C PRO A 203 5.24 -27.17 -20.02
N GLU A 204 4.22 -27.49 -19.24
CA GLU A 204 2.83 -27.18 -19.58
C GLU A 204 2.59 -25.66 -19.71
N GLU A 205 3.14 -24.87 -18.80
CA GLU A 205 3.02 -23.40 -18.87
C GLU A 205 3.78 -22.82 -20.06
N ALA A 206 4.97 -23.37 -20.37
CA ALA A 206 5.74 -22.96 -21.52
C ALA A 206 4.99 -23.25 -22.83
N ASP A 207 4.31 -24.39 -22.92
CA ASP A 207 3.49 -24.76 -24.07
C ASP A 207 2.24 -23.87 -24.17
N ARG A 208 1.47 -23.75 -23.08
CA ARG A 208 0.23 -22.94 -23.03
C ARG A 208 0.48 -21.47 -23.34
N LEU A 209 1.62 -20.93 -22.94
CA LEU A 209 1.99 -19.53 -23.12
C LEU A 209 2.99 -19.31 -24.26
N GLN A 210 3.34 -20.36 -25.01
CA GLN A 210 4.29 -20.33 -26.12
C GLN A 210 5.57 -19.57 -25.74
N LEU A 211 6.16 -19.95 -24.60
CA LEU A 211 7.30 -19.25 -24.02
C LEU A 211 8.61 -19.73 -24.66
N GLY A 212 9.42 -18.76 -25.07
CA GLY A 212 10.80 -19.02 -25.43
C GLY A 212 11.67 -19.28 -24.19
N PRO A 213 12.87 -19.86 -24.38
CA PRO A 213 13.82 -20.08 -23.30
C PRO A 213 14.18 -18.76 -22.59
N GLY A 214 14.61 -18.88 -21.33
CA GLY A 214 15.05 -17.73 -20.54
C GLY A 214 13.94 -16.78 -20.08
N THR A 215 12.67 -17.15 -20.24
CA THR A 215 11.53 -16.33 -19.83
C THR A 215 11.01 -16.82 -18.46
N PRO A 216 11.37 -16.16 -17.33
CA PRO A 216 10.77 -16.49 -16.04
C PRO A 216 9.30 -16.06 -16.00
N VAL A 217 8.54 -16.68 -15.11
CA VAL A 217 7.14 -16.34 -14.84
C VAL A 217 6.98 -15.89 -13.39
N ALA A 218 6.17 -14.87 -13.19
CA ALA A 218 5.61 -14.55 -11.89
C ALA A 218 4.30 -15.31 -11.73
N VAL A 219 4.23 -16.17 -10.73
CA VAL A 219 3.02 -16.92 -10.37
C VAL A 219 2.30 -16.12 -9.29
N HIS A 220 1.13 -15.59 -9.63
CA HIS A 220 0.28 -14.89 -8.69
C HIS A 220 -0.85 -15.81 -8.22
N LEU A 221 -0.77 -16.25 -6.98
CA LEU A 221 -1.78 -17.04 -6.27
C LEU A 221 -2.61 -16.11 -5.39
N CYS A 222 -3.88 -15.96 -5.73
CA CYS A 222 -4.84 -15.15 -4.97
C CYS A 222 -5.86 -16.07 -4.29
N THR A 223 -6.02 -15.94 -2.97
CA THR A 223 -7.06 -16.66 -2.20
C THR A 223 -8.11 -15.68 -1.71
N GLY A 224 -9.37 -15.90 -2.07
CA GLY A 224 -10.51 -15.07 -1.67
C GLY A 224 -11.27 -15.64 -0.48
N PHE A 225 -11.62 -14.78 0.46
CA PHE A 225 -12.24 -15.11 1.73
C PHE A 225 -13.54 -14.33 1.96
N THR A 226 -14.51 -15.01 2.55
CA THR A 226 -15.77 -14.43 3.05
C THR A 226 -15.59 -13.68 4.37
N HIS A 227 -16.65 -13.02 4.85
CA HIS A 227 -16.66 -12.27 6.11
C HIS A 227 -16.25 -13.08 7.34
N ASP A 228 -16.65 -14.35 7.39
CA ASP A 228 -16.30 -15.32 8.45
C ASP A 228 -14.92 -15.97 8.24
N GLY A 229 -14.18 -15.55 7.21
CA GLY A 229 -12.82 -16.02 6.94
C GLY A 229 -12.74 -17.35 6.19
N LYS A 230 -13.86 -17.89 5.67
CA LYS A 230 -13.86 -19.11 4.86
C LYS A 230 -13.23 -18.85 3.48
N PRO A 231 -12.25 -19.65 3.03
CA PRO A 231 -11.73 -19.55 1.67
C PRO A 231 -12.72 -20.15 0.67
N VAL A 232 -13.09 -19.38 -0.35
CA VAL A 232 -14.12 -19.79 -1.33
C VAL A 232 -13.61 -19.84 -2.77
N ARG A 233 -12.42 -19.30 -3.00
CA ARG A 233 -11.79 -19.24 -4.32
C ARG A 233 -10.27 -19.18 -4.21
N ALA A 234 -9.58 -19.89 -5.09
CA ALA A 234 -8.13 -19.77 -5.29
C ALA A 234 -7.82 -19.60 -6.78
N VAL A 235 -7.15 -18.51 -7.15
CA VAL A 235 -6.77 -18.23 -8.54
C VAL A 235 -5.27 -18.32 -8.69
N VAL A 236 -4.82 -19.08 -9.68
CA VAL A 236 -3.42 -19.17 -10.08
C VAL A 236 -3.26 -18.45 -11.42
N ASN A 237 -2.50 -17.35 -11.42
CA ASN A 237 -2.10 -16.66 -12.64
C ASN A 237 -0.64 -16.95 -12.93
N VAL A 238 -0.32 -17.26 -14.18
CA VAL A 238 1.07 -17.36 -14.65
C VAL A 238 1.34 -16.18 -15.58
N LEU A 239 2.24 -15.31 -15.14
CA LEU A 239 2.54 -14.02 -15.77
C LEU A 239 3.98 -14.03 -16.33
N PRO A 240 4.18 -14.23 -17.65
CA PRO A 240 5.50 -14.13 -18.27
C PRO A 240 6.16 -12.78 -18.03
N GLY A 241 7.40 -12.79 -17.55
CA GLY A 241 8.14 -11.59 -17.17
C GLY A 241 8.50 -10.67 -18.34
N ASP A 242 8.46 -11.16 -19.58
CA ASP A 242 8.66 -10.35 -20.78
C ASP A 242 7.38 -9.63 -21.25
N ARG A 243 6.21 -10.01 -20.72
CA ARG A 243 4.88 -9.51 -21.12
C ARG A 243 4.15 -8.75 -20.03
N HIS A 244 4.66 -8.72 -18.79
CA HIS A 244 3.95 -8.14 -17.65
C HIS A 244 4.79 -7.17 -16.85
N VAL A 245 4.16 -6.08 -16.43
CA VAL A 245 4.60 -5.26 -15.30
C VAL A 245 3.54 -5.39 -14.20
N ILE A 246 3.92 -5.89 -13.04
CA ILE A 246 3.03 -5.99 -11.88
C ILE A 246 3.13 -4.68 -11.11
N THR A 247 2.00 -3.98 -10.93
CA THR A 247 1.97 -2.67 -10.27
C THR A 247 1.05 -2.69 -9.06
N TYR A 248 1.57 -2.19 -7.95
CA TYR A 248 0.80 -1.90 -6.75
C TYR A 248 0.82 -0.41 -6.49
N GLU A 249 -0.35 0.14 -6.21
CA GLU A 249 -0.48 1.47 -5.64
C GLU A 249 -0.89 1.28 -4.19
N ARG A 250 -0.03 1.72 -3.27
CA ARG A 250 -0.31 1.68 -1.84
C ARG A 250 -0.51 3.12 -1.40
N SER A 251 -1.75 3.55 -1.33
CA SER A 251 -2.09 4.73 -0.56
C SER A 251 -2.23 4.31 0.89
N ARG A 252 -1.78 5.17 1.80
CA ARG A 252 -2.34 5.16 3.14
C ARG A 252 -3.71 5.80 3.04
N GLU A 253 -4.66 5.10 2.41
CA GLU A 253 -6.06 5.45 2.62
C GLU A 253 -6.24 5.47 4.15
N GLN A 254 -6.78 6.57 4.66
CA GLN A 254 -7.45 6.55 5.96
C GLN A 254 -8.53 5.47 5.84
N LEU A 255 -8.16 4.21 6.07
CA LEU A 255 -9.09 3.19 6.54
C LEU A 255 -9.90 3.92 7.60
N GLY A 256 -11.23 3.85 7.53
CA GLY A 256 -12.19 4.56 8.38
C GLY A 256 -12.12 4.22 9.87
N ILE A 257 -10.93 3.95 10.39
CA ILE A 257 -10.55 3.85 11.78
C ILE A 257 -10.72 5.23 12.38
N GLN A 258 -11.90 5.46 12.94
CA GLN A 258 -12.17 6.67 13.69
C GLN A 258 -11.25 6.69 14.91
N PRO A 259 -10.42 7.74 15.08
CA PRO A 259 -9.59 7.86 16.26
C PRO A 259 -10.48 7.93 17.51
N THR A 260 -10.01 7.35 18.59
CA THR A 260 -10.65 7.46 19.89
C THR A 260 -9.81 8.34 20.80
N ILE A 261 -10.44 8.94 21.80
CA ILE A 261 -9.74 9.65 22.86
C ILE A 261 -10.18 9.11 24.22
N ARG A 262 -9.22 9.02 25.13
CA ARG A 262 -9.44 8.51 26.49
C ARG A 262 -8.54 9.24 27.48
N GLN A 263 -8.97 9.24 28.74
CA GLN A 263 -8.13 9.71 29.82
C GLN A 263 -6.95 8.76 30.01
N ALA A 264 -5.76 9.31 30.22
CA ALA A 264 -4.56 8.54 30.52
C ALA A 264 -4.63 7.99 31.96
N GLY A 265 -4.23 6.73 32.15
CA GLY A 265 -4.01 6.15 33.48
C GLY A 265 -2.52 6.07 33.83
N GLU A 266 -2.21 5.64 35.05
CA GLU A 266 -0.83 5.52 35.53
C GLU A 266 0.04 4.63 34.61
N GLN A 267 -0.56 3.59 34.00
CA GLN A 267 0.11 2.73 33.04
C GLN A 267 0.59 3.45 31.77
N ASP A 268 -0.02 4.59 31.44
CA ASP A 268 0.28 5.35 30.22
C ASP A 268 1.42 6.35 30.41
N LEU A 269 1.97 6.52 31.61
CA LEU A 269 3.04 7.50 31.88
C LEU A 269 4.22 7.34 30.92
N ARG A 270 4.70 6.10 30.72
CA ARG A 270 5.79 5.81 29.78
C ARG A 270 5.41 6.17 28.34
N THR A 271 4.17 5.94 27.95
CA THR A 271 3.65 6.28 26.62
C THR A 271 3.64 7.79 26.40
N VAL A 272 3.13 8.56 27.38
CA VAL A 272 3.07 10.03 27.30
C VAL A 272 4.47 10.64 27.24
N VAL A 273 5.40 10.13 28.05
CA VAL A 273 6.81 10.54 28.01
C VAL A 273 7.43 10.24 26.65
N ALA A 274 7.27 9.02 26.13
CA ALA A 274 7.82 8.63 24.83
C ALA A 274 7.25 9.46 23.66
N LEU A 275 5.94 9.77 23.67
CA LEU A 275 5.31 10.65 22.68
C LEU A 275 5.96 12.03 22.69
N TRP A 276 6.19 12.58 23.89
CA TRP A 276 6.83 13.88 24.06
C TRP A 276 8.29 13.87 23.58
N GLU A 277 9.08 12.88 23.98
CA GLU A 277 10.49 12.75 23.58
C GLU A 277 10.64 12.65 22.06
N HIS A 278 9.76 11.88 21.42
CA HIS A 278 9.74 11.76 19.97
C HIS A 278 9.44 13.10 19.28
N ALA A 279 8.51 13.89 19.81
CA ALA A 279 8.22 15.23 19.30
C ALA A 279 9.36 16.22 19.54
N ALA A 280 9.99 16.19 20.71
CA ALA A 280 11.16 17.01 21.04
C ALA A 280 12.36 16.70 20.12
N SER A 281 12.60 15.42 19.82
CA SER A 281 13.63 14.99 18.86
C SER A 281 13.37 15.57 17.46
N TRP A 282 12.13 15.48 16.98
CA TRP A 282 11.77 15.99 15.66
C TRP A 282 11.88 17.52 15.54
N LEU A 283 11.53 18.26 16.61
CA LEU A 283 11.71 19.71 16.65
C LEU A 283 13.19 20.09 16.56
N ARG A 284 14.04 19.33 17.28
CA ARG A 284 15.49 19.48 17.27
C ARG A 284 16.09 19.26 15.87
N ASP A 285 15.66 18.21 15.17
CA ASP A 285 16.09 17.92 13.79
C ASP A 285 15.75 19.03 12.79
N ARG A 286 14.76 19.88 13.11
CA ARG A 286 14.36 21.04 12.31
C ARG A 286 14.99 22.35 12.76
N GLY A 287 15.89 22.32 13.74
CA GLY A 287 16.49 23.52 14.32
C GLY A 287 15.49 24.38 15.11
N ILE A 288 14.35 23.80 15.52
CA ILE A 288 13.37 24.48 16.35
C ILE A 288 13.73 24.21 17.81
N ASP A 289 14.22 25.23 18.50
CA ASP A 289 14.53 25.19 19.92
C ASP A 289 13.24 25.23 20.76
N GLN A 290 12.45 24.16 20.68
CA GLN A 290 11.27 23.91 21.49
C GLN A 290 11.43 22.55 22.17
N TRP A 291 11.19 22.50 23.48
CA TRP A 291 11.26 21.26 24.28
C TRP A 291 12.66 20.61 24.34
N GLN A 292 13.70 21.44 24.33
CA GLN A 292 15.10 21.00 24.41
C GLN A 292 15.57 20.80 25.86
N TYR A 293 14.77 20.08 26.66
CA TYR A 293 15.03 19.75 28.06
C TYR A 293 14.43 18.36 28.40
N PRO A 294 14.82 17.70 29.49
CA PRO A 294 14.20 16.43 29.88
C PRO A 294 12.72 16.59 30.23
N PRO A 295 11.84 15.63 29.87
CA PRO A 295 10.44 15.70 30.26
C PRO A 295 10.32 15.69 31.79
N HIS A 296 9.53 16.63 32.34
CA HIS A 296 9.23 16.66 33.77
C HIS A 296 8.24 15.54 34.12
N GLU A 297 8.74 14.31 34.29
CA GLU A 297 7.94 13.12 34.55
C GLU A 297 7.01 13.29 35.75
N ASP A 298 7.47 13.89 36.85
CA ASP A 298 6.66 14.14 38.05
C ASP A 298 5.41 14.99 37.75
N ARG A 299 5.55 16.00 36.89
CA ARG A 299 4.43 16.85 36.47
C ARG A 299 3.49 16.10 35.52
N ILE A 300 4.01 15.26 34.64
CA ILE A 300 3.18 14.41 33.77
C ILE A 300 2.38 13.42 34.62
N ARG A 301 3.02 12.79 35.60
CA ARG A 301 2.41 11.85 36.55
C ARG A 301 1.33 12.54 37.40
N ALA A 302 1.58 13.76 37.88
CA ALA A 302 0.59 14.56 38.60
C ALA A 302 -0.65 14.84 37.73
N ASN A 303 -0.47 15.28 36.48
CA ASN A 303 -1.57 15.54 35.55
C ASN A 303 -2.35 14.27 35.18
N ILE A 304 -1.68 13.11 35.07
CA ILE A 304 -2.33 11.80 34.89
C ILE A 304 -3.18 11.45 36.12
N SER A 305 -2.60 11.61 37.32
CA SER A 305 -3.29 11.32 38.60
C SER A 305 -4.49 12.23 38.83
N ALA A 306 -4.42 13.49 38.40
CA ALA A 306 -5.50 14.47 38.44
C ALA A 306 -6.57 14.25 37.35
N GLY A 307 -6.31 13.38 36.38
CA GLY A 307 -7.22 13.10 35.27
C GLY A 307 -7.27 14.17 34.18
N GLU A 308 -6.21 14.96 34.08
CA GLU A 308 -6.07 16.08 33.15
C GLU A 308 -5.36 15.68 31.86
N CYS A 309 -4.72 14.51 31.82
CA CYS A 309 -4.01 13.98 30.64
C CYS A 309 -4.89 13.05 29.80
N TRP A 310 -4.86 13.24 28.48
CA TRP A 310 -5.68 12.53 27.51
C TRP A 310 -4.84 11.99 26.36
N ILE A 311 -5.15 10.78 25.92
CA ILE A 311 -4.47 10.08 24.83
C ILE A 311 -5.46 9.86 23.69
N ALA A 312 -5.03 10.15 22.47
CA ALA A 312 -5.75 9.75 21.27
C ALA A 312 -5.10 8.50 20.66
N ASP A 313 -5.94 7.49 20.44
CA ASP A 313 -5.56 6.20 19.86
C ASP A 313 -6.06 6.11 18.41
N VAL A 314 -5.20 5.64 17.52
CA VAL A 314 -5.56 5.22 16.16
C VAL A 314 -5.25 3.73 16.07
N ASP A 315 -6.27 2.92 15.77
CA ASP A 315 -6.13 1.46 15.70
C ASP A 315 -5.56 0.85 16.99
N GLN A 316 -6.06 1.30 18.15
CA GLN A 316 -5.59 0.92 19.49
C GLN A 316 -4.12 1.27 19.79
N VAL A 317 -3.47 2.04 18.92
CA VAL A 317 -2.11 2.55 19.13
C VAL A 317 -2.18 3.99 19.63
N PRO A 318 -1.55 4.31 20.77
CA PRO A 318 -1.40 5.69 21.23
C PRO A 318 -0.56 6.50 20.24
N VAL A 319 -1.17 7.55 19.68
CA VAL A 319 -0.51 8.39 18.68
C VAL A 319 -0.48 9.87 18.98
N ALA A 320 -1.24 10.32 19.98
CA ALA A 320 -1.20 11.70 20.44
C ALA A 320 -1.57 11.82 21.91
N THR A 321 -1.16 12.91 22.53
CA THR A 321 -1.50 13.26 23.91
C THR A 321 -1.78 14.76 24.04
N LEU A 322 -2.68 15.15 24.93
CA LEU A 322 -2.80 16.53 25.41
C LEU A 322 -3.12 16.56 26.91
N THR A 323 -2.77 17.66 27.57
CA THR A 323 -3.28 17.98 28.90
C THR A 323 -4.35 19.06 28.78
N VAL A 324 -5.45 18.91 29.50
CA VAL A 324 -6.49 19.92 29.66
C VAL A 324 -6.83 20.07 31.14
N ASP A 325 -6.61 21.25 31.69
CA ASP A 325 -6.85 21.57 33.10
C ASP A 325 -7.45 22.99 33.27
N GLU A 326 -7.68 23.41 34.52
CA GLU A 326 -8.16 24.76 34.86
C GLU A 326 -7.01 25.72 35.26
N HIS A 327 -5.76 25.30 35.12
CA HIS A 327 -4.62 26.03 35.65
C HIS A 327 -4.17 27.14 34.68
N ALA A 328 -4.49 28.38 35.04
CA ALA A 328 -3.91 29.56 34.41
C ALA A 328 -2.48 29.77 34.92
N ASP A 329 -1.47 29.56 34.08
CA ASP A 329 -0.06 29.82 34.44
C ASP A 329 0.13 31.34 34.75
N PRO A 330 0.49 31.70 36.00
CA PRO A 330 0.57 33.10 36.42
C PRO A 330 1.71 33.87 35.75
N ASP A 331 2.69 33.19 35.14
CA ASP A 331 3.74 33.83 34.34
C ASP A 331 3.15 34.43 33.04
N PHE A 332 1.97 33.96 32.62
CA PHE A 332 1.37 34.28 31.33
C PHE A 332 0.00 34.96 31.45
N TRP A 333 -0.87 34.47 32.34
CA TRP A 333 -2.24 34.92 32.50
C TRP A 333 -2.38 35.79 33.74
N SER A 334 -3.03 36.94 33.60
CA SER A 334 -3.26 37.85 34.73
C SER A 334 -4.29 37.27 35.70
N GLU A 335 -4.30 37.73 36.96
CA GLU A 335 -5.31 37.31 37.96
C GLU A 335 -6.75 37.54 37.48
N ALA A 336 -6.99 38.65 36.76
CA ALA A 336 -8.30 38.95 36.18
C ALA A 336 -8.73 37.91 35.14
N GLU A 337 -7.80 37.44 34.29
CA GLU A 337 -8.07 36.42 33.29
C GLU A 337 -8.17 35.03 33.90
N ALA A 338 -7.38 34.73 34.93
CA ALA A 338 -7.45 33.49 35.68
C ALA A 338 -8.78 33.35 36.43
N ALA A 339 -9.42 34.48 36.79
CA ALA A 339 -10.77 34.50 37.36
C ALA A 339 -11.88 34.24 36.32
N GLU A 340 -11.57 34.29 35.02
CA GLU A 340 -12.53 33.93 33.97
C GLU A 340 -12.68 32.41 33.83
N SER A 341 -13.88 31.97 33.45
CA SER A 341 -14.18 30.54 33.29
C SER A 341 -13.52 29.98 32.02
N ALA A 342 -12.40 29.25 32.18
CA ALA A 342 -11.64 28.69 31.06
C ALA A 342 -11.07 27.29 31.34
N LEU A 343 -10.82 26.51 30.27
CA LEU A 343 -9.86 25.39 30.29
C LEU A 343 -8.60 25.77 29.53
N TYR A 344 -7.47 25.20 29.95
CA TYR A 344 -6.16 25.44 29.37
C TYR A 344 -5.61 24.16 28.74
N VAL A 345 -5.14 24.26 27.48
CA VAL A 345 -4.51 23.14 26.76
C VAL A 345 -3.00 23.26 26.88
N HIS A 346 -2.38 22.19 27.37
CA HIS A 346 -0.93 22.10 27.51
C HIS A 346 -0.37 20.83 26.86
N ARG A 347 0.91 20.90 26.51
CA ARG A 347 1.73 19.74 26.11
C ARG A 347 1.06 18.84 25.05
N MET A 348 0.39 19.47 24.08
CA MET A 348 -0.24 18.74 22.98
C MET A 348 0.82 18.21 22.02
N VAL A 349 0.81 16.89 21.81
CA VAL A 349 1.74 16.19 20.94
C VAL A 349 0.98 15.26 20.02
N VAL A 350 1.33 15.24 18.74
CA VAL A 350 0.82 14.29 17.74
C VAL A 350 2.02 13.65 17.04
N ARG A 351 2.09 12.31 16.99
CA ARG A 351 3.17 11.63 16.27
C ARG A 351 3.17 12.03 14.79
N ARG A 352 4.37 12.20 14.24
CA ARG A 352 4.51 12.67 12.87
C ARG A 352 4.04 11.66 11.82
N ASP A 353 4.12 10.37 12.12
CA ASP A 353 3.64 9.31 11.25
C ASP A 353 2.12 9.33 11.05
N VAL A 354 1.34 10.09 11.84
CA VAL A 354 -0.10 10.32 11.63
C VAL A 354 -0.46 11.76 11.24
N ALA A 355 0.52 12.61 10.92
CA ALA A 355 0.27 14.04 10.73
C ALA A 355 -0.58 14.44 9.51
N GLY A 356 -0.91 13.49 8.62
CA GLY A 356 -1.88 13.68 7.54
C GLY A 356 -3.34 13.57 7.98
N MET A 357 -3.61 13.10 9.21
CA MET A 357 -4.97 12.94 9.72
C MET A 357 -5.55 14.22 10.34
N ASP A 358 -4.77 15.30 10.46
CA ASP A 358 -5.13 16.53 11.18
C ASP A 358 -5.67 16.29 12.61
N LEU A 359 -5.12 15.25 13.28
CA LEU A 359 -5.54 14.82 14.62
C LEU A 359 -5.41 15.92 15.68
N GLY A 360 -4.45 16.84 15.52
CA GLY A 360 -4.33 17.99 16.42
C GLY A 360 -5.53 18.95 16.35
N SER A 361 -6.13 19.15 15.17
CA SER A 361 -7.39 19.91 15.06
C SER A 361 -8.53 19.20 15.78
N ALA A 362 -8.62 17.88 15.60
CA ALA A 362 -9.63 17.06 16.25
C ALA A 362 -9.52 17.13 17.78
N MET A 363 -8.31 17.06 18.32
CA MET A 363 -8.03 17.17 19.76
C MET A 363 -8.39 18.55 20.32
N LEU A 364 -8.12 19.64 19.59
CA LEU A 364 -8.52 20.99 20.01
C LEU A 364 -10.04 21.18 19.98
N ASP A 365 -10.71 20.65 18.96
CA ASP A 365 -12.18 20.67 18.87
C ASP A 365 -12.81 19.84 19.98
N TRP A 366 -12.25 18.68 20.31
CA TRP A 366 -12.65 17.88 21.46
C TRP A 366 -12.46 18.65 22.78
N ALA A 367 -11.31 19.30 22.99
CA ALA A 367 -11.04 20.09 24.20
C ALA A 367 -12.01 21.27 24.34
N SER A 368 -12.43 21.87 23.21
CA SER A 368 -13.39 22.97 23.20
C SER A 368 -14.80 22.53 23.55
N ARG A 369 -15.25 21.36 23.05
CA ARG A 369 -16.51 20.75 23.48
C ARG A 369 -16.48 20.45 24.98
N ARG A 370 -15.40 19.85 25.46
CA ARG A 370 -15.20 19.58 26.90
C ARG A 370 -15.27 20.85 27.76
N ALA A 371 -14.65 21.95 27.30
CA ALA A 371 -14.75 23.23 27.99
C ALA A 371 -16.21 23.71 28.10
N ALA A 372 -16.99 23.59 27.02
CA ALA A 372 -18.41 23.96 27.03
C ALA A 372 -19.25 23.03 27.92
N ASP A 373 -18.99 21.72 27.88
CA ASP A 373 -19.67 20.72 28.72
C ASP A 373 -19.43 20.96 30.22
N GLN A 374 -18.29 21.57 30.57
CA GLN A 374 -17.95 22.02 31.93
C GLN A 374 -18.41 23.44 32.25
N GLY A 375 -19.21 24.08 31.38
CA GLY A 375 -19.71 25.43 31.57
C GLY A 375 -18.62 26.52 31.51
N LYS A 376 -17.48 26.23 30.88
CA LYS A 376 -16.42 27.23 30.66
C LYS A 376 -16.78 28.14 29.49
N THR A 377 -16.28 29.37 29.55
CA THR A 377 -16.45 30.38 28.50
C THR A 377 -15.36 30.25 27.44
N TRP A 378 -14.14 29.89 27.85
CA TRP A 378 -12.98 29.88 26.97
C TRP A 378 -12.24 28.54 26.97
N LEU A 379 -11.63 28.25 25.83
CA LEU A 379 -10.50 27.34 25.71
C LEU A 379 -9.25 28.19 25.42
N ARG A 380 -8.22 28.08 26.26
CA ARG A 380 -6.99 28.87 26.20
C ARG A 380 -5.77 27.97 26.01
N LEU A 381 -4.73 28.54 25.43
CA LEU A 381 -3.42 27.90 25.33
C LEU A 381 -2.31 28.95 25.20
N ASP A 382 -1.10 28.54 25.56
CA ASP A 382 0.14 29.24 25.29
C ASP A 382 0.96 28.48 24.24
N ALA A 383 1.57 29.23 23.33
CA ALA A 383 2.43 28.72 22.27
C ALA A 383 3.84 29.32 22.36
N TRP A 384 4.79 28.62 21.75
CA TRP A 384 6.19 29.06 21.65
C TRP A 384 6.29 30.41 20.92
N ARG A 385 6.95 31.39 21.54
CA ARG A 385 6.96 32.79 21.06
C ARG A 385 7.57 32.95 19.67
N SER A 386 8.60 32.17 19.35
CA SER A 386 9.33 32.24 18.08
C SER A 386 8.83 31.25 17.01
N ASN A 387 7.80 30.44 17.29
CA ASN A 387 7.29 29.45 16.35
C ASN A 387 6.07 29.99 15.59
N ASP A 388 6.32 30.85 14.60
CA ASP A 388 5.26 31.47 13.78
C ASP A 388 4.38 30.44 13.05
N GLY A 389 4.96 29.30 12.68
CA GLY A 389 4.23 28.20 12.06
C GLY A 389 3.18 27.59 12.99
N LEU A 390 3.52 27.42 14.26
CA LEU A 390 2.61 26.93 15.31
C LEU A 390 1.55 27.98 15.68
N GLN A 391 1.93 29.25 15.74
CA GLN A 391 0.96 30.34 15.98
C GLN A 391 -0.06 30.42 14.85
N ALA A 392 0.39 30.41 13.59
CA ALA A 392 -0.50 30.38 12.43
C ALA A 392 -1.37 29.12 12.38
N TYR A 393 -0.86 27.98 12.87
CA TYR A 393 -1.63 26.75 13.02
C TYR A 393 -2.83 26.94 13.96
N TYR A 394 -2.65 27.59 15.12
CA TYR A 394 -3.74 27.87 16.06
C TYR A 394 -4.75 28.89 15.53
N SER A 395 -4.28 29.96 14.88
CA SER A 395 -5.17 30.96 14.27
C SER A 395 -6.11 30.33 13.22
N ARG A 396 -5.59 29.45 12.36
CA ARG A 396 -6.42 28.69 11.39
C ARG A 396 -7.44 27.76 12.05
N ARG A 397 -7.22 27.37 13.31
CA ARG A 397 -8.13 26.52 14.11
C ARG A 397 -9.10 27.33 14.96
N GLY A 398 -9.19 28.63 14.71
CA GLY A 398 -10.17 29.52 15.31
C GLY A 398 -9.79 30.08 16.66
N PHE A 399 -8.53 29.99 17.04
CA PHE A 399 -8.04 30.75 18.17
C PHE A 399 -7.73 32.18 17.75
N THR A 400 -8.08 33.13 18.61
CA THR A 400 -7.66 34.53 18.52
C THR A 400 -6.41 34.71 19.36
N HIS A 401 -5.38 35.34 18.78
CA HIS A 401 -4.20 35.76 19.53
C HIS A 401 -4.58 36.88 20.51
N VAL A 402 -4.27 36.71 21.79
CA VAL A 402 -4.59 37.66 22.85
C VAL A 402 -3.44 38.66 23.02
N ARG A 403 -2.24 38.14 23.29
CA ARG A 403 -0.98 38.89 23.41
C ARG A 403 0.21 37.94 23.40
N THR A 404 1.42 38.50 23.33
CA THR A 404 2.66 37.77 23.59
C THR A 404 3.31 38.31 24.85
N VAL A 405 3.56 37.44 25.84
CA VAL A 405 4.17 37.77 27.14
C VAL A 405 5.58 37.22 27.19
N GLU A 406 6.51 38.03 27.71
CA GLU A 406 7.87 37.58 27.98
C GLU A 406 8.01 37.26 29.47
N ALA A 407 8.24 35.98 29.80
CA ALA A 407 8.55 35.55 31.15
C ALA A 407 10.01 35.05 31.21
N GLU A 408 10.72 35.42 32.26
CA GLU A 408 12.15 35.09 32.43
C GLU A 408 12.35 33.57 32.45
N GLY A 409 13.27 33.05 31.64
CA GLY A 409 13.53 31.61 31.52
C GLY A 409 12.44 30.80 30.81
N ARG A 410 11.38 31.44 30.29
CA ARG A 410 10.26 30.77 29.60
C ARG A 410 10.22 31.16 28.12
N SER A 411 10.31 30.16 27.24
CA SER A 411 10.24 30.38 25.78
C SER A 411 8.82 30.31 25.20
N SER A 412 7.85 29.82 25.98
CA SER A 412 6.42 29.98 25.69
C SER A 412 5.95 31.40 26.03
N GLY A 413 4.77 31.80 25.55
CA GLY A 413 4.17 33.09 25.91
C GLY A 413 3.33 33.76 24.83
N ALA A 414 3.18 33.18 23.63
CA ALA A 414 2.17 33.64 22.68
C ALA A 414 0.80 33.05 23.06
N LEU A 415 -0.10 33.90 23.57
CA LEU A 415 -1.35 33.47 24.20
C LEU A 415 -2.51 33.50 23.21
N PHE A 416 -3.32 32.46 23.26
CA PHE A 416 -4.43 32.24 22.34
C PHE A 416 -5.68 31.84 23.11
N GLN A 417 -6.83 32.30 22.64
CA GLN A 417 -8.12 31.90 23.19
C GLN A 417 -9.16 31.65 22.10
N ARG A 418 -10.08 30.74 22.38
CA ARG A 418 -11.23 30.41 21.53
C ARG A 418 -12.48 30.25 22.41
N PRO A 419 -13.66 30.76 22.00
CA PRO A 419 -14.90 30.46 22.71
C PRO A 419 -15.09 28.95 22.89
N ALA A 420 -15.43 28.52 24.11
CA ALA A 420 -15.74 27.13 24.39
C ALA A 420 -16.92 26.66 23.52
N GLY A 421 -16.87 25.41 23.06
CA GLY A 421 -17.86 24.83 22.16
C GLY A 421 -17.66 25.18 20.68
N GLN A 422 -16.84 26.19 20.35
CA GLN A 422 -16.50 26.47 18.96
C GLN A 422 -15.61 25.35 18.41
N VAL A 423 -16.00 24.77 17.26
CA VAL A 423 -15.27 23.73 16.53
C VAL A 423 -15.01 24.16 15.09
N ARG A 424 -13.98 23.61 14.45
CA ARG A 424 -13.69 23.86 13.02
C ARG A 424 -14.00 22.67 12.13
N GLY A 425 -13.99 21.45 12.67
CA GLY A 425 -14.30 20.24 11.91
C GLY A 425 -13.28 19.92 10.81
N LEU A 426 -12.03 20.37 10.96
CA LEU A 426 -10.96 20.13 9.99
C LEU A 426 -10.32 18.75 10.13
N GLY A 427 -10.31 18.21 11.36
CA GLY A 427 -9.83 16.86 11.67
C GLY A 427 -10.97 15.84 11.79
N PRO A 428 -10.65 14.54 11.95
CA PRO A 428 -11.63 13.49 12.17
C PRO A 428 -12.38 13.70 13.49
N GLU A 429 -13.54 13.06 13.61
CA GLU A 429 -14.25 13.01 14.89
C GLU A 429 -13.53 12.08 15.88
N LEU A 430 -13.34 12.54 17.12
CA LEU A 430 -12.81 11.74 18.22
C LEU A 430 -13.96 11.16 19.04
N ARG A 431 -14.08 9.83 19.07
CA ARG A 431 -15.04 9.15 19.95
C ARG A 431 -14.43 8.91 21.32
N SER A 432 -15.27 8.92 22.35
CA SER A 432 -14.82 8.44 23.66
C SER A 432 -14.61 6.92 23.59
N SER A 433 -13.50 6.43 24.15
CA SER A 433 -13.27 4.98 24.27
C SER A 433 -14.36 4.24 25.06
N THR A 434 -15.17 4.95 25.86
CA THR A 434 -16.31 4.40 26.60
C THR A 434 -17.55 4.14 25.74
N ASP A 435 -17.61 4.65 24.51
CA ASP A 435 -18.74 4.48 23.57
C ASP A 435 -18.58 3.27 22.63
N GLN A 436 -17.52 2.47 22.80
CA GLN A 436 -17.44 1.18 22.11
C GLN A 436 -18.37 0.17 22.79
N PRO A 437 -19.30 -0.49 22.06
CA PRO A 437 -20.07 -1.58 22.64
C PRO A 437 -19.08 -2.62 23.15
N LYS A 438 -19.21 -2.98 24.43
CA LYS A 438 -18.50 -4.14 24.99
C LYS A 438 -18.88 -5.35 24.14
N VAL A 439 -17.87 -5.93 23.46
CA VAL A 439 -18.00 -7.20 22.74
C VAL A 439 -18.28 -8.32 23.72
#